data_AF-A0A1G6GD78-F1
#
_entry.id   AF-A0A1G6GD78-F1
#
_cell.length_a   1.000
_cell.length_b   1.000
_cell.length_c   1.000
_cell.angle_alpha   90.00
_cell.angle_beta   90.00
_cell.angle_gamma   90.00
#
_symmetry.space_group_name_H-M   'P 1'
#
loop_
_entity.id
_entity.type
_entity.pdbx_description
1 polymer ?
#
loop_
_entity_poly.entity_id
_entity_poly.type
_entity_poly.pdbx_seq_one_letter_code
_entity_poly.pdbx_strand_id
1 'polypeptide(L)'
;MSKVSRLDDCRRDLDASLDDFDRAVGPKELLAAARAVRACTEALEQAAVLQARADGASWAKIGAAYGLTKQGAQQRFRERAAAADDKAIEAPGSPDIPTSTPSEDGRE
;
A
#
# COMPACT_ATOMS: atom_id res chain seq x y z
N MET A 1 -12.13 -11.66 -14.16
CA MET A 1 -12.70 -10.31 -14.11
C MET A 1 -12.15 -9.43 -12.96
N SER A 2 -11.15 -9.84 -12.16
CA SER A 2 -10.75 -9.08 -10.95
C SER A 2 -9.46 -8.24 -11.03
N LYS A 3 -8.71 -8.20 -12.15
CA LYS A 3 -7.42 -7.49 -12.23
C LYS A 3 -7.51 -6.05 -12.75
N VAL A 4 -8.34 -5.83 -13.78
CA VAL A 4 -8.63 -4.49 -14.33
C VAL A 4 -9.24 -3.58 -13.25
N SER A 5 -10.11 -4.14 -12.40
CA SER A 5 -10.67 -3.42 -11.24
C SER A 5 -9.57 -2.86 -10.35
N ARG A 6 -8.54 -3.64 -9.99
CA ARG A 6 -7.53 -3.17 -9.03
C ARG A 6 -6.70 -1.99 -9.53
N LEU A 7 -6.33 -1.98 -10.82
CA LEU A 7 -5.61 -0.83 -11.39
C LEU A 7 -6.50 0.41 -11.43
N ASP A 8 -7.76 0.25 -11.82
CA ASP A 8 -8.72 1.36 -11.90
C ASP A 8 -9.14 1.87 -10.52
N ASP A 9 -9.22 0.99 -9.52
CA ASP A 9 -9.45 1.35 -8.12
C ASP A 9 -8.25 2.16 -7.58
N CYS A 10 -7.01 1.70 -7.82
CA CYS A 10 -5.82 2.48 -7.44
C CYS A 10 -5.74 3.85 -8.13
N ARG A 11 -6.23 3.97 -9.37
CA ARG A 11 -6.32 5.28 -10.06
C ARG A 11 -7.31 6.19 -9.37
N ARG A 12 -8.51 5.68 -9.07
CA ARG A 12 -9.56 6.44 -8.36
C ARG A 12 -9.09 6.90 -6.99
N ASP A 13 -8.39 6.04 -6.24
CA ASP A 13 -7.86 6.37 -4.92
C ASP A 13 -6.75 7.43 -4.99
N LEU A 14 -5.92 7.40 -6.04
CA LEU A 14 -4.92 8.43 -6.29
C LEU A 14 -5.57 9.77 -6.62
N ASP A 15 -6.57 9.78 -7.51
CA ASP A 15 -7.30 11.01 -7.87
C ASP A 15 -7.95 11.65 -6.63
N ALA A 16 -8.62 10.85 -5.79
CA ALA A 16 -9.19 11.33 -4.54
C ALA A 16 -8.11 11.89 -3.57
N SER A 17 -6.95 11.25 -3.49
CA SER A 17 -5.85 11.72 -2.63
C SER A 17 -5.23 13.04 -3.15
N LEU A 18 -5.22 13.24 -4.47
CA LEU A 18 -4.78 14.50 -5.07
C LEU A 18 -5.79 15.61 -4.80
N ASP A 19 -7.09 15.32 -4.92
CA ASP A 19 -8.15 16.28 -4.55
C ASP A 19 -8.04 16.71 -3.07
N ASP A 20 -7.76 15.77 -2.16
CA ASP A 20 -7.54 16.07 -0.75
C ASP A 20 -6.26 16.89 -0.52
N PHE A 21 -5.20 16.63 -1.29
CA PHE A 21 -3.97 17.41 -1.24
C PHE A 21 -4.18 18.86 -1.70
N ASP A 22 -4.91 19.06 -2.80
CA ASP A 22 -5.23 20.39 -3.33
C ASP A 22 -6.14 21.20 -2.39
N ARG A 23 -6.95 20.53 -1.57
CA ARG A 23 -7.82 21.15 -0.56
C ARG A 23 -7.13 21.43 0.77
N ALA A 24 -5.98 20.83 1.04
CA ALA A 24 -5.30 20.97 2.32
C ALA A 24 -4.73 22.39 2.50
N VAL A 25 -5.10 23.04 3.60
CA VAL A 25 -4.68 24.42 3.88
C VAL A 25 -3.67 24.46 5.03
N GLY A 26 -3.81 23.56 6.02
CA GLY A 26 -2.93 23.50 7.17
C GLY A 26 -1.61 22.77 6.89
N PRO A 27 -0.47 23.17 7.49
CA PRO A 27 0.81 22.47 7.32
C PRO A 27 0.76 20.97 7.67
N LYS A 28 -0.01 20.59 8.69
CA LYS A 28 -0.19 19.18 9.08
C LYS A 28 -1.07 18.42 8.10
N GLU A 29 -2.11 19.06 7.57
CA GLU A 29 -3.01 18.49 6.57
C GLU A 29 -2.26 18.25 5.26
N LEU A 30 -1.48 19.23 4.81
CA LEU A 30 -0.60 19.10 3.65
C LEU A 30 0.36 17.92 3.78
N LEU A 31 0.99 17.75 4.96
CA LEU A 31 1.87 16.61 5.20
C LEU A 31 1.12 15.27 5.19
N ALA A 32 -0.08 15.22 5.77
CA ALA A 32 -0.90 14.02 5.78
C ALA A 32 -1.35 13.65 4.35
N ALA A 33 -1.84 14.63 3.59
CA ALA A 33 -2.27 14.43 2.21
C ALA A 33 -1.10 14.04 1.30
N ALA A 34 0.08 14.67 1.43
CA ALA A 34 1.28 14.28 0.69
C ALA A 34 1.68 12.82 0.96
N ARG A 35 1.55 12.36 2.22
CA ARG A 35 1.79 10.97 2.58
C ARG A 35 0.77 10.03 1.95
N ALA A 36 -0.50 10.42 1.90
CA ALA A 36 -1.56 9.64 1.25
C ALA A 36 -1.31 9.52 -0.26
N VAL A 37 -1.00 10.62 -0.96
CA VAL A 37 -0.62 10.61 -2.38
C VAL A 37 0.56 9.68 -2.64
N ARG A 38 1.59 9.72 -1.80
CA ARG A 38 2.73 8.80 -1.93
C ARG A 38 2.31 7.33 -1.78
N ALA A 39 1.47 7.01 -0.80
CA ALA A 39 0.98 5.65 -0.62
C ALA A 39 0.14 5.15 -1.81
N CYS A 40 -0.76 6.00 -2.34
CA CYS A 40 -1.58 5.68 -3.50
C CYS A 40 -0.75 5.51 -4.78
N THR A 41 0.28 6.35 -5.00
CA THR A 41 1.20 6.18 -6.14
C THR A 41 2.01 4.89 -6.04
N GLU A 42 2.50 4.51 -4.86
CA GLU A 42 3.17 3.22 -4.64
C GLU A 42 2.24 2.03 -4.91
N ALA A 43 0.97 2.12 -4.50
CA ALA A 43 -0.03 1.09 -4.77
C ALA A 43 -0.37 0.99 -6.26
N LEU A 44 -0.55 2.14 -6.92
CA LEU A 44 -0.82 2.22 -8.36
C LEU A 44 0.35 1.64 -9.18
N GLU A 45 1.59 1.98 -8.81
CA GLU A 45 2.79 1.42 -9.43
C GLU A 45 2.77 -0.12 -9.36
N GLN A 46 2.55 -0.68 -8.17
CA GLN A 46 2.50 -2.13 -7.98
C GLN A 46 1.38 -2.76 -8.82
N ALA A 47 0.18 -2.16 -8.83
CA ALA A 47 -0.94 -2.65 -9.62
C ALA A 47 -0.62 -2.63 -11.13
N ALA A 48 0.03 -1.57 -11.62
CA ALA A 48 0.45 -1.44 -13.01
C ALA A 48 1.50 -2.50 -13.40
N VAL A 49 2.49 -2.77 -12.53
CA VAL A 49 3.48 -3.82 -12.75
C VAL A 49 2.83 -5.20 -12.82
N LEU A 50 1.90 -5.50 -11.91
CA LEU A 50 1.17 -6.76 -11.89
C LEU A 50 0.27 -6.92 -13.12
N GLN A 51 -0.39 -5.84 -13.55
CA GLN A 51 -1.19 -5.84 -14.78
C GLN A 51 -0.31 -6.07 -16.00
N ALA A 52 0.82 -5.38 -16.12
CA ALA A 52 1.79 -5.62 -17.21
C ALA A 52 2.30 -7.07 -17.24
N ARG A 53 2.55 -7.68 -16.06
CA ARG A 53 2.89 -9.10 -15.96
C ARG A 53 1.76 -10.01 -16.44
N ALA A 54 0.52 -9.70 -16.07
CA ALA A 54 -0.66 -10.45 -16.48
C ALA A 54 -0.89 -10.36 -18.01
N ASP A 55 -0.57 -9.21 -18.60
CA ASP A 55 -0.65 -8.96 -20.05
C ASP A 55 0.56 -9.55 -20.82
N GLY A 56 1.45 -10.27 -20.14
CA GLY A 56 2.55 -11.01 -20.75
C GLY A 56 3.88 -10.27 -20.85
N ALA A 57 4.00 -9.04 -20.34
CA ALA A 57 5.26 -8.30 -20.35
C ALA A 57 6.32 -9.03 -19.52
N SER A 58 7.51 -9.29 -20.09
CA SER A 58 8.58 -9.98 -19.38
C SER A 58 9.20 -9.12 -18.28
N TRP A 59 9.81 -9.75 -17.27
CA TRP A 59 10.55 -9.04 -16.22
C TRP A 59 11.71 -8.18 -16.75
N ALA A 60 12.31 -8.57 -17.88
CA ALA A 60 13.32 -7.76 -18.53
C ALA A 60 12.73 -6.47 -19.11
N LYS A 61 11.56 -6.55 -19.75
CA LYS A 61 10.85 -5.39 -20.31
C LYS A 61 10.38 -4.43 -19.21
N ILE A 62 9.87 -4.99 -18.11
CA ILE A 62 9.50 -4.19 -16.93
C ILE A 62 10.74 -3.55 -16.31
N GLY A 63 11.81 -4.31 -16.07
CA GLY A 63 13.06 -3.78 -15.52
C GLY A 63 13.66 -2.64 -16.35
N ALA A 64 13.60 -2.74 -17.68
CA ALA A 64 14.08 -1.68 -18.57
C ALA A 64 13.39 -0.32 -18.32
N ALA A 65 12.10 -0.30 -17.98
CA ALA A 65 11.38 0.94 -17.65
C ALA A 65 11.91 1.62 -16.37
N TYR A 66 12.57 0.85 -15.51
CA TYR A 66 13.14 1.31 -14.24
C TYR A 66 14.67 1.43 -14.27
N GLY A 67 15.32 1.18 -15.42
CA GLY A 67 16.77 1.07 -15.50
C GLY A 67 17.34 -0.11 -14.71
N LEU A 68 16.53 -1.14 -14.45
CA LEU A 68 16.89 -2.34 -13.69
C LEU A 68 17.18 -3.53 -14.61
N THR A 69 18.02 -4.44 -14.13
CA THR A 69 18.16 -5.76 -14.75
C THR A 69 16.89 -6.60 -14.51
N LYS A 70 16.73 -7.68 -15.28
CA LYS A 70 15.64 -8.66 -15.08
C LYS A 70 15.56 -9.15 -13.63
N GLN A 71 16.70 -9.50 -13.03
CA GLN A 71 16.77 -10.00 -11.66
C GLN A 71 16.44 -8.90 -10.65
N GLY A 72 16.95 -7.68 -10.85
CA GLY A 72 16.61 -6.53 -10.00
C GLY A 72 15.12 -6.19 -10.01
N ALA A 73 14.47 -6.26 -11.17
CA ALA A 73 13.02 -6.09 -11.29
C ALA A 73 12.25 -7.21 -10.58
N GLN A 74 12.68 -8.46 -10.73
CA GLN A 74 12.05 -9.60 -10.05
C GLN A 74 12.12 -9.45 -8.53
N GLN A 75 13.29 -9.10 -7.99
CA GLN A 75 13.48 -8.90 -6.56
C GLN A 75 12.55 -7.81 -6.02
N ARG A 76 12.60 -6.62 -6.64
CA ARG A 76 11.82 -5.46 -6.21
C ARG A 76 10.31 -5.70 -6.21
N PHE A 77 9.77 -6.27 -7.28
CA PHE A 77 8.31 -6.30 -7.48
C PHE A 77 7.64 -7.61 -7.05
N ARG A 78 8.37 -8.73 -6.97
CA ARG A 78 7.81 -9.99 -6.44
C ARG A 78 7.73 -9.98 -4.92
N GLU A 79 8.73 -9.45 -4.23
CA GLU A 79 8.74 -9.33 -2.76
C GLU A 79 7.64 -8.38 -2.28
N ARG A 80 7.43 -7.27 -3.01
CA ARG A 80 6.39 -6.29 -2.70
C ARG A 80 4.97 -6.80 -2.94
N ALA A 81 4.78 -7.68 -3.93
CA ALA A 81 3.48 -8.34 -4.13
C ALA A 81 3.15 -9.26 -2.94
N ALA A 82 4.10 -10.07 -2.50
CA ALA A 82 3.90 -10.98 -1.37
C ALA A 82 3.58 -10.23 -0.06
N ALA A 83 4.25 -9.10 0.21
CA ALA A 83 3.97 -8.29 1.39
C ALA A 83 2.61 -7.58 1.36
N ALA A 84 2.11 -7.22 0.16
CA ALA A 84 0.81 -6.57 0.00
C ALA A 84 -0.35 -7.56 0.20
N ASP A 85 -0.18 -8.81 -0.21
CA ASP A 85 -1.17 -9.88 0.02
C ASP A 85 -1.27 -10.20 1.53
N ASP A 86 -0.17 -10.18 2.27
CA ASP A 86 -0.14 -10.41 3.72
C ASP A 86 -0.88 -9.31 4.51
N LYS A 87 -0.67 -8.04 4.13
CA LYS A 87 -1.36 -6.85 4.69
C LYS A 87 -2.89 -6.88 4.51
N ALA A 88 -3.40 -7.57 3.49
CA ALA A 88 -4.85 -7.68 3.25
C ALA A 88 -5.52 -8.74 4.13
N ILE A 89 -4.75 -9.68 4.68
CA ILE A 89 -5.23 -10.72 5.59
C ILE A 89 -5.15 -10.22 7.05
N GLU A 90 -4.22 -9.30 7.33
CA GLU A 90 -3.94 -8.73 8.66
C GLU A 90 -4.60 -7.35 8.87
N ALA A 91 -5.89 -7.17 8.54
CA ALA A 91 -6.67 -6.08 9.11
C ALA A 91 -7.08 -6.50 10.53
N PRO A 92 -6.57 -5.88 11.61
CA PRO A 92 -6.80 -6.37 12.95
C PRO A 92 -8.25 -6.12 13.36
N GLY A 93 -9.00 -7.22 13.52
CA GLY A 93 -10.10 -7.24 14.47
C GLY A 93 -9.55 -6.81 15.83
N SER A 94 -10.21 -5.86 16.46
CA SER A 94 -9.86 -5.30 17.76
C SER A 94 -9.34 -6.37 18.73
N PRO A 95 -8.14 -6.24 19.28
CA PRO A 95 -7.75 -7.08 20.41
C PRO A 95 -8.59 -6.64 21.61
N ASP A 96 -9.53 -7.52 21.99
CA ASP A 96 -10.18 -7.53 23.30
C ASP A 96 -9.06 -7.60 24.34
N ILE A 97 -8.84 -6.50 25.08
CA ILE A 97 -7.85 -6.48 26.17
C ILE A 97 -8.58 -6.93 27.43
N PRO A 98 -8.28 -8.12 28.01
CA PRO A 98 -8.71 -8.41 29.36
C PRO A 98 -7.91 -7.53 30.34
N THR A 99 -8.55 -6.50 30.90
CA THR A 99 -8.04 -5.78 32.05
C THR A 99 -8.02 -6.71 33.27
N SER A 100 -6.84 -7.23 33.62
CA SER A 100 -6.57 -7.71 34.97
C SER A 100 -5.68 -6.69 35.67
N THR A 101 -6.30 -5.85 36.48
CA THR A 101 -5.62 -5.01 37.47
C THR A 101 -5.23 -5.89 38.66
N PRO A 102 -3.96 -5.96 39.09
CA PRO A 102 -3.66 -6.49 40.41
C PRO A 102 -3.97 -5.41 41.46
N SER A 103 -4.93 -5.71 42.35
CA SER A 103 -5.19 -4.93 43.55
C SER A 103 -4.14 -5.29 44.61
N GLU A 104 -3.19 -4.38 44.84
CA GLU A 104 -2.50 -4.25 46.12
C GLU A 104 -3.29 -3.27 46.99
N ASP A 105 -3.82 -3.73 48.14
CA ASP A 105 -3.74 -3.08 49.46
C ASP A 105 -4.66 -3.78 50.49
N GLY A 106 -4.19 -3.92 51.74
CA GLY A 106 -4.96 -4.36 52.91
C GLY A 106 -4.25 -5.50 53.68
N ARG A 107 -3.27 -5.23 54.56
CA ARG A 107 -3.42 -4.75 55.95
C ARG A 107 -4.34 -5.66 56.79
N GLU A 108 -3.73 -6.52 57.60
CA GLU A 108 -3.81 -6.58 59.08
C GLU A 108 -2.84 -7.63 59.65
#